data_AF-A0A5C4UTX2-F1
#
_entry.id   AF-A0A5C4UTX2-F1
#
_cell.length_a   1.000
_cell.length_b   1.000
_cell.length_c   1.000
_cell.angle_alpha   90.00
_cell.angle_beta   90.00
_cell.angle_gamma   90.00
#
_symmetry.space_group_name_H-M   'P 1'
#
loop_
_entity.id
_entity.type
_entity.pdbx_description
1 polymer ?
#
loop_
_entity_poly.entity_id
_entity_poly.type
_entity_poly.pdbx_seq_one_letter_code
_entity_poly.pdbx_strand_id
1 'polypeptide(L)'
;MVPSFDLSGHDAVVRAKQRRSSHGIYDGYEEYKTASDEDYRQVLTKGMVVPDTNTLLNLYRYNKRTRNDLIAILERVANQLWMPRQVLDEFWRNRKNALDDSKSILTETTAELRALQQKSAEAVNKWSNRLALSGENLDSIRDSLKRGFEVAINRVQKLTEAEAFIVSENTNDDPVLIALEPLFGGRIGPAFDDSEVEALLAEANRRIQNKIPPGYEDKDKKGGFPAGDYFVWEQIIREAEERRCDVLIITGDKKKDWWQEEGGKRKGPRLELIRELRQRAQARLFMLRPESLLQYAKSVLNVEVSQKSVEDAGRVDRLRAALELSSLTIEEVGALDTLAEDAVGGYLLAKLPRDQNGDYLETVFDMAQLASSSPKLEAYLDAFQKRFPNITLRTEARRRMRNLESLGLASVIKNQVRLTPLGERFVADGGNLELLQISFLRRINGAVTILDMAKEESPRKLRAKLAGTPPQGVSATQAMLTLRWLEQLNLIESL
;
A
#
# COMPACT_ATOMS: atom_id res chain seq x y z
N MET A 1 6.32 69.71 62.52
CA MET A 1 5.77 69.88 61.16
C MET A 1 6.43 68.85 60.26
N VAL A 2 5.63 67.92 59.74
CA VAL A 2 6.06 66.75 58.95
C VAL A 2 6.33 67.18 57.50
N PRO A 3 7.35 66.63 56.80
CA PRO A 3 7.71 67.04 55.44
C PRO A 3 6.76 66.46 54.40
N SER A 4 6.66 67.15 53.25
CA SER A 4 5.78 66.85 52.12
C SER A 4 6.16 65.53 51.43
N PHE A 5 5.18 64.66 51.20
CA PHE A 5 5.34 63.46 50.36
C PHE A 5 5.01 63.79 48.90
N ASP A 6 5.99 63.55 48.03
CA ASP A 6 5.90 63.64 46.57
C ASP A 6 5.01 62.51 46.01
N LEU A 7 4.01 62.89 45.19
CA LEU A 7 3.02 62.00 44.55
C LEU A 7 3.43 61.66 43.11
N SER A 8 4.68 61.25 42.89
CA SER A 8 5.19 60.89 41.55
C SER A 8 5.19 59.37 41.25
N GLY A 9 4.68 58.53 42.16
CA GLY A 9 4.73 57.06 42.06
C GLY A 9 3.48 56.35 41.52
N HIS A 10 2.36 57.05 41.25
CA HIS A 10 1.10 56.39 40.87
C HIS A 10 0.87 56.20 39.37
N ASP A 11 1.60 56.89 38.49
CA ASP A 11 1.45 56.74 37.03
C ASP A 11 2.29 55.60 36.43
N ALA A 12 3.32 55.10 37.14
CA ALA A 12 4.12 53.97 36.67
C ALA A 12 3.43 52.61 36.88
N VAL A 13 2.54 52.52 37.88
CA VAL A 13 1.86 51.25 38.25
C VAL A 13 0.59 51.03 37.41
N VAL A 14 0.04 52.07 36.78
CA VAL A 14 -1.14 51.96 35.88
C VAL A 14 -0.75 51.61 34.44
N ARG A 15 0.48 51.91 34.00
CA ARG A 15 0.99 51.48 32.67
C ARG A 15 1.42 50.01 32.57
N ALA A 16 1.43 49.29 33.69
CA ALA A 16 1.76 47.86 33.75
C ALA A 16 0.51 46.93 33.69
N LYS A 17 -0.69 47.46 33.42
CA LYS A 17 -1.87 46.64 33.16
C LYS A 17 -1.92 46.21 31.69
N GLN A 18 -1.57 44.95 31.47
CA GLN A 18 -2.05 44.10 30.38
C GLN A 18 -1.61 44.47 28.94
N ARG A 19 -0.32 44.32 28.64
CA ARG A 19 0.01 43.61 27.39
C ARG A 19 -0.25 42.12 27.65
N ARG A 20 -1.51 41.68 27.59
CA ARG A 20 -1.78 40.26 27.42
C ARG A 20 -1.05 39.88 26.12
N SER A 21 -0.04 39.04 26.26
CA SER A 21 0.56 38.29 25.16
C SER A 21 -0.58 37.87 24.21
N SER A 22 -0.57 38.37 22.97
CA SER A 22 -1.57 38.01 21.95
C SER A 22 -1.39 36.59 21.44
N HIS A 23 -0.53 35.80 22.09
CA HIS A 23 -0.14 34.50 21.60
C HIS A 23 -1.27 33.49 21.82
N GLY A 24 -1.74 32.90 20.73
CA GLY A 24 -2.66 31.75 20.75
C GLY A 24 -1.94 30.47 21.19
N ILE A 25 -2.72 29.41 21.48
CA ILE A 25 -2.17 28.09 21.88
C ILE A 25 -1.27 27.46 20.80
N TYR A 26 -1.41 27.89 19.54
CA TYR A 26 -0.66 27.37 18.41
C TYR A 26 0.50 28.29 17.99
N ASP A 27 0.70 29.43 18.63
CA ASP A 27 1.73 30.38 18.20
C ASP A 27 3.11 29.81 18.55
N GLY A 28 3.93 29.55 17.53
CA GLY A 28 5.19 28.81 17.66
C GLY A 28 5.05 27.28 17.67
N TYR A 29 3.83 26.76 17.49
CA TYR A 29 3.46 25.34 17.48
C TYR A 29 2.49 25.00 16.35
N GLU A 30 2.49 25.79 15.28
CA GLU A 30 1.54 25.66 14.18
C GLU A 30 1.68 24.30 13.45
N GLU A 31 2.81 23.61 13.56
CA GLU A 31 3.01 22.25 13.05
C GLU A 31 2.11 21.20 13.72
N TYR A 32 1.55 21.49 14.89
CA TYR A 32 0.60 20.61 15.59
C TYR A 32 -0.85 20.86 15.19
N LYS A 33 -1.12 21.88 14.37
CA LYS A 33 -2.46 22.19 13.90
C LYS A 33 -2.84 21.29 12.74
N THR A 34 -3.91 20.52 12.90
CA THR A 34 -4.45 19.70 11.81
C THR A 34 -5.06 20.57 10.71
N ALA A 35 -4.82 20.20 9.45
CA ALA A 35 -5.40 20.86 8.30
C ALA A 35 -6.93 20.70 8.26
N SER A 36 -7.62 21.78 7.90
CA SER A 36 -9.06 21.79 7.64
C SER A 36 -9.37 21.67 6.15
N ASP A 37 -10.63 21.37 5.80
CA ASP A 37 -11.10 21.39 4.41
C ASP A 37 -10.85 22.75 3.73
N GLU A 38 -10.92 23.84 4.49
CA GLU A 38 -10.62 25.19 3.99
C GLU A 38 -9.13 25.38 3.72
N ASP A 39 -8.24 24.79 4.52
CA ASP A 39 -6.81 24.80 4.24
C ASP A 39 -6.50 24.05 2.94
N TYR A 40 -7.13 22.89 2.73
CA TYR A 40 -7.01 22.14 1.47
C TYR A 40 -7.57 22.92 0.28
N ARG A 41 -8.71 23.61 0.46
CA ARG A 41 -9.26 24.52 -0.58
C ARG A 41 -8.28 25.63 -0.92
N GLN A 42 -7.64 26.24 0.08
CA GLN A 42 -6.69 27.33 -0.14
C GLN A 42 -5.44 26.85 -0.88
N VAL A 43 -4.82 25.75 -0.46
CA VAL A 43 -3.61 25.25 -1.15
C VAL A 43 -3.92 24.76 -2.57
N LEU A 44 -5.08 24.16 -2.81
CA LEU A 44 -5.50 23.73 -4.15
C LEU A 44 -5.86 24.88 -5.10
N THR A 45 -6.08 26.10 -4.59
CA THR A 45 -6.46 27.27 -5.42
C THR A 45 -5.39 28.36 -5.48
N LYS A 46 -4.53 28.45 -4.47
CA LYS A 46 -3.52 29.52 -4.32
C LYS A 46 -2.11 28.99 -4.03
N GLY A 47 -1.97 27.71 -3.68
CA GLY A 47 -0.69 27.11 -3.34
C GLY A 47 0.02 26.49 -4.54
N MET A 48 1.07 25.75 -4.23
CA MET A 48 1.81 24.91 -5.16
C MET A 48 1.44 23.44 -4.93
N VAL A 49 0.97 22.77 -5.98
CA VAL A 49 0.58 21.35 -5.96
C VAL A 49 1.66 20.54 -6.64
N VAL A 50 2.25 19.59 -5.91
CA VAL A 50 3.41 18.80 -6.31
C VAL A 50 3.06 17.32 -6.33
N PRO A 51 2.74 16.73 -7.49
CA PRO A 51 2.60 15.29 -7.61
C PRO A 51 3.95 14.59 -7.47
N ASP A 52 4.00 13.50 -6.72
CA ASP A 52 5.16 12.62 -6.69
C ASP A 52 5.26 11.76 -7.96
N THR A 53 6.43 11.14 -8.15
CA THR A 53 6.69 10.25 -9.29
C THR A 53 5.66 9.13 -9.38
N ASN A 54 5.32 8.50 -8.25
CA ASN A 54 4.43 7.35 -8.21
C ASN A 54 2.98 7.69 -8.57
N THR A 55 2.48 8.87 -8.19
CA THR A 55 1.16 9.37 -8.60
C THR A 55 1.08 9.49 -10.12
N LEU A 56 2.12 10.04 -10.76
CA LEU A 56 2.18 10.19 -12.22
C LEU A 56 2.29 8.83 -12.92
N LEU A 57 3.14 7.92 -12.42
CA LEU A 57 3.29 6.57 -12.97
C LEU A 57 2.00 5.75 -12.83
N ASN A 58 1.23 5.96 -11.76
CA ASN A 58 -0.03 5.25 -11.55
C ASN A 58 -1.10 5.58 -12.60
N LEU A 59 -0.98 6.68 -13.36
CA LEU A 59 -1.85 6.96 -14.51
C LEU A 59 -1.82 5.82 -15.55
N TYR A 60 -0.68 5.13 -15.70
CA TYR A 60 -0.56 3.95 -16.56
C TYR A 60 -1.16 2.68 -15.96
N ARG A 61 -1.37 2.65 -14.65
CA ARG A 61 -1.86 1.48 -13.90
C ARG A 61 -3.35 1.56 -13.58
N TYR A 62 -3.92 2.76 -13.62
CA TYR A 62 -5.34 2.96 -13.46
C TYR A 62 -6.12 2.52 -14.71
N ASN A 63 -7.33 2.02 -14.48
CA ASN A 63 -8.29 1.86 -15.56
C ASN A 63 -8.62 3.22 -16.19
N LYS A 64 -9.22 3.20 -17.39
CA LYS A 64 -9.47 4.40 -18.18
C LYS A 64 -10.27 5.45 -17.42
N ARG A 65 -11.27 5.04 -16.64
CA ARG A 65 -12.10 5.95 -15.85
C ARG A 65 -11.27 6.68 -14.80
N THR A 66 -10.57 5.94 -13.94
CA THR A 66 -9.80 6.52 -12.83
C THR A 66 -8.63 7.37 -13.32
N ARG A 67 -8.01 6.98 -14.44
CA ARG A 67 -7.01 7.81 -15.13
C ARG A 67 -7.61 9.14 -15.57
N ASN A 68 -8.75 9.12 -16.26
CA ASN A 68 -9.39 10.33 -16.76
C ASN A 68 -9.87 11.23 -15.62
N ASP A 69 -10.44 10.67 -14.55
CA ASP A 69 -10.88 11.44 -13.38
C ASP A 69 -9.68 12.15 -12.72
N LEU A 70 -8.53 11.48 -12.58
CA LEU A 70 -7.32 12.11 -12.03
C LEU A 70 -6.75 13.18 -12.96
N ILE A 71 -6.72 12.94 -14.28
CA ILE A 71 -6.29 13.96 -15.26
C ILE A 71 -7.18 15.20 -15.19
N ALA A 72 -8.51 15.04 -15.13
CA ALA A 72 -9.44 16.16 -15.03
C ALA A 72 -9.22 17.00 -13.76
N ILE A 73 -8.81 16.36 -12.66
CA ILE A 73 -8.43 17.08 -11.44
C ILE A 73 -7.15 17.87 -11.65
N LEU A 74 -6.12 17.26 -12.25
CA LEU A 74 -4.85 17.93 -12.53
C LEU A 74 -5.05 19.12 -13.49
N GLU A 75 -5.92 18.98 -14.50
CA GLU A 75 -6.36 20.08 -15.37
C GLU A 75 -7.00 21.22 -14.58
N ARG A 76 -7.85 20.88 -13.60
CA ARG A 76 -8.55 21.88 -12.78
C ARG A 76 -7.62 22.70 -11.88
N VAL A 77 -6.49 22.11 -11.46
CA VAL A 77 -5.44 22.76 -10.66
C VAL A 77 -4.19 23.08 -11.48
N ALA A 78 -4.27 23.09 -12.82
CA ALA A 78 -3.10 23.20 -13.69
C ALA A 78 -2.22 24.43 -13.38
N ASN A 79 -2.84 25.55 -12.95
CA ASN A 79 -2.11 26.76 -12.59
C ASN A 79 -1.32 26.63 -11.27
N GLN A 80 -1.72 25.70 -10.40
CA GLN A 80 -1.06 25.42 -9.13
C GLN A 80 -0.01 24.31 -9.26
N LEU A 81 -0.05 23.52 -10.35
CA LEU A 81 0.89 22.42 -10.54
C LEU A 81 2.33 22.90 -10.66
N TRP A 82 3.24 22.15 -10.04
CA TRP A 82 4.66 22.26 -10.27
C TRP A 82 5.34 20.91 -10.06
N MET A 83 6.35 20.62 -10.88
CA MET A 83 7.07 19.35 -10.84
C MET A 83 8.56 19.59 -10.56
N PRO A 84 9.11 19.02 -9.47
CA PRO A 84 10.55 18.96 -9.26
C PRO A 84 11.23 18.25 -10.44
N ARG A 85 12.43 18.70 -10.83
CA ARG A 85 13.18 18.02 -11.91
C ARG A 85 13.43 16.56 -11.59
N GLN A 86 13.73 16.24 -10.33
CA GLN A 86 13.95 14.87 -9.87
C GLN A 86 12.72 13.99 -10.11
N VAL A 87 11.50 14.49 -9.90
CA VAL A 87 10.26 13.75 -10.19
C VAL A 87 10.15 13.41 -11.68
N LEU A 88 10.49 14.35 -12.57
CA LEU A 88 10.51 14.10 -14.01
C LEU A 88 11.54 13.03 -14.40
N ASP A 89 12.75 13.11 -13.85
CA ASP A 89 13.83 12.16 -14.15
C ASP A 89 13.46 10.74 -13.69
N GLU A 90 12.85 10.63 -12.51
CA GLU A 90 12.34 9.34 -12.02
C GLU A 90 11.16 8.83 -12.84
N PHE A 91 10.27 9.72 -13.29
CA PHE A 91 9.15 9.34 -14.13
C PHE A 91 9.65 8.70 -15.42
N TRP A 92 10.61 9.32 -16.11
CA TRP A 92 11.17 8.76 -17.34
C TRP A 92 11.92 7.45 -17.09
N ARG A 93 12.71 7.36 -16.02
CA ARG A 93 13.45 6.15 -15.66
C ARG A 93 12.52 4.96 -15.41
N ASN A 94 11.38 5.21 -14.77
CA ASN A 94 10.46 4.16 -14.33
C ASN A 94 9.25 3.97 -15.25
N ARG A 95 9.01 4.85 -16.23
CA ARG A 95 7.86 4.80 -17.14
C ARG A 95 7.77 3.43 -17.81
N LYS A 96 8.87 2.94 -18.40
CA LYS A 96 8.88 1.63 -19.10
C LYS A 96 8.39 0.50 -18.20
N ASN A 97 8.90 0.43 -16.97
CA ASN A 97 8.48 -0.58 -15.99
C ASN A 97 6.99 -0.45 -15.66
N ALA A 98 6.45 0.77 -15.54
CA ALA A 98 5.02 0.97 -15.32
C ALA A 98 4.15 0.52 -16.50
N LEU A 99 4.65 0.61 -17.74
CA LEU A 99 3.96 0.06 -18.93
C LEU A 99 4.00 -1.48 -18.91
N ASP A 100 5.17 -2.04 -18.59
CA ASP A 100 5.42 -3.48 -18.59
C ASP A 100 4.64 -4.19 -17.46
N ASP A 101 4.45 -3.56 -16.30
CA ASP A 101 3.61 -4.05 -15.19
C ASP A 101 2.20 -4.43 -15.68
N SER A 102 1.59 -3.62 -16.56
CA SER A 102 0.23 -3.89 -17.06
C SER A 102 0.20 -5.06 -18.04
N LYS A 103 1.27 -5.24 -18.83
CA LYS A 103 1.43 -6.37 -19.77
C LYS A 103 1.74 -7.67 -19.02
N SER A 104 2.55 -7.61 -17.96
CA SER A 104 2.92 -8.76 -17.16
C SER A 104 1.70 -9.31 -16.42
N ILE A 105 0.86 -8.45 -15.83
CA ILE A 105 -0.38 -8.87 -15.14
C ILE A 105 -1.30 -9.68 -16.07
N LEU A 106 -1.46 -9.26 -17.33
CA LEU A 106 -2.25 -10.01 -18.31
C LEU A 106 -1.61 -11.37 -18.61
N THR A 107 -0.29 -11.38 -18.81
CA THR A 107 0.46 -12.60 -19.13
C THR A 107 0.38 -13.60 -17.97
N GLU A 108 0.58 -13.14 -16.74
CA GLU A 108 0.47 -13.92 -15.51
C GLU A 108 -0.96 -14.46 -15.32
N THR A 109 -1.98 -13.60 -15.42
CA THR A 109 -3.39 -14.01 -15.27
C THR A 109 -3.79 -15.04 -16.32
N THR A 110 -3.37 -14.87 -17.58
CA THR A 110 -3.68 -15.83 -18.64
C THR A 110 -2.92 -17.15 -18.47
N ALA A 111 -1.69 -17.12 -17.97
CA ALA A 111 -0.93 -18.31 -17.62
C ALA A 111 -1.60 -19.09 -16.46
N GLU A 112 -2.06 -18.40 -15.41
CA GLU A 112 -2.80 -19.01 -14.30
C GLU A 112 -4.11 -19.66 -14.76
N LEU A 113 -4.88 -18.99 -15.61
CA LEU A 113 -6.11 -19.55 -16.17
C LEU A 113 -5.85 -20.81 -17.01
N ARG A 114 -4.74 -20.85 -17.76
CA ARG A 114 -4.32 -22.04 -18.50
C ARG A 114 -3.86 -23.18 -17.57
N ALA A 115 -3.16 -22.86 -16.49
CA ALA A 115 -2.78 -23.85 -15.48
C ALA A 115 -4.03 -24.46 -14.80
N LEU A 116 -5.05 -23.64 -14.50
CA LEU A 116 -6.34 -24.11 -13.99
C LEU A 116 -7.08 -25.00 -14.99
N GLN A 117 -7.07 -24.63 -16.28
CA GLN A 117 -7.64 -25.44 -17.35
C GLN A 117 -7.01 -26.83 -17.38
N GLN A 118 -5.67 -26.90 -17.33
CA GLN A 118 -4.93 -28.15 -17.33
C GLN A 118 -5.24 -29.01 -16.09
N LYS A 119 -5.21 -28.42 -14.88
CA LYS A 119 -5.55 -29.13 -13.63
C LYS A 119 -6.99 -29.64 -13.63
N SER A 120 -7.92 -28.88 -14.21
CA SER A 120 -9.32 -29.30 -14.36
C SER A 120 -9.45 -30.51 -15.29
N ALA A 121 -8.72 -30.52 -16.41
CA ALA A 121 -8.70 -31.65 -17.33
C ALA A 121 -8.10 -32.91 -16.67
N GLU A 122 -7.04 -32.76 -15.89
CA GLU A 122 -6.43 -33.86 -15.13
C GLU A 122 -7.36 -34.46 -14.08
N ALA A 123 -8.15 -33.63 -13.40
CA ALA A 123 -9.15 -34.09 -12.44
C ALA A 123 -10.21 -34.97 -13.12
N VAL A 124 -10.69 -34.56 -14.30
CA VAL A 124 -11.62 -35.36 -15.12
C VAL A 124 -10.97 -36.68 -15.55
N ASN A 125 -9.71 -36.67 -15.97
CA ASN A 125 -8.97 -37.88 -16.34
C ASN A 125 -8.81 -38.85 -15.16
N LYS A 126 -8.51 -38.34 -13.96
CA LYS A 126 -8.42 -39.17 -12.74
C LYS A 126 -9.76 -39.81 -12.40
N TRP A 127 -10.86 -39.04 -12.52
CA TRP A 127 -12.21 -39.56 -12.29
C TRP A 127 -12.60 -40.62 -13.31
N SER A 128 -12.36 -40.39 -14.61
CA SER A 128 -12.70 -41.35 -15.66
C SER A 128 -11.92 -42.65 -15.53
N ASN A 129 -10.61 -42.57 -15.24
CA ASN A 129 -9.76 -43.74 -15.09
C ASN A 129 -10.20 -44.62 -13.91
N ARG A 130 -10.67 -44.03 -12.81
CA ARG A 130 -11.19 -44.79 -11.65
C ARG A 130 -12.47 -45.56 -11.96
N LEU A 131 -13.25 -45.09 -12.91
CA LEU A 131 -14.52 -45.69 -13.31
C LEU A 131 -14.40 -46.49 -14.61
N ALA A 132 -13.20 -46.62 -15.18
CA ALA A 132 -12.93 -47.24 -16.48
C ALA A 132 -13.83 -46.69 -17.61
N LEU A 133 -14.17 -45.39 -17.54
CA LEU A 133 -15.01 -44.72 -18.53
C LEU A 133 -14.16 -44.27 -19.72
N SER A 134 -14.65 -44.52 -20.94
CA SER A 134 -14.09 -44.05 -22.20
C SER A 134 -15.20 -43.70 -23.20
N GLY A 135 -14.88 -42.88 -24.21
CA GLY A 135 -15.80 -42.53 -25.31
C GLY A 135 -16.29 -41.08 -25.30
N GLU A 136 -17.21 -40.79 -26.22
CA GLU A 136 -17.65 -39.44 -26.63
C GLU A 136 -18.13 -38.54 -25.47
N ASN A 137 -18.75 -39.11 -24.43
CA ASN A 137 -19.21 -38.35 -23.26
C ASN A 137 -18.06 -37.71 -22.46
N LEU A 138 -16.90 -38.36 -22.43
CA LEU A 138 -15.72 -37.88 -21.70
C LEU A 138 -15.03 -36.75 -22.47
N ASP A 139 -14.95 -36.87 -23.80
CA ASP A 139 -14.43 -35.82 -24.67
C ASP A 139 -15.35 -34.60 -24.66
N SER A 140 -16.68 -34.78 -24.62
CA SER A 140 -17.64 -33.69 -24.44
C SER A 140 -17.43 -32.89 -23.14
N ILE A 141 -17.10 -33.56 -22.03
CA ILE A 141 -16.77 -32.89 -20.75
C ILE A 141 -15.47 -32.10 -20.88
N ARG A 142 -14.43 -32.70 -21.46
CA ARG A 142 -13.13 -32.03 -21.70
C ARG A 142 -13.29 -30.80 -22.59
N ASP A 143 -14.02 -30.93 -23.68
CA ASP A 143 -14.28 -29.84 -24.62
C ASP A 143 -15.10 -28.72 -23.99
N SER A 144 -16.05 -29.06 -23.10
CA SER A 144 -16.83 -28.07 -22.36
C SER A 144 -15.95 -27.29 -21.38
N LEU A 145 -15.06 -27.96 -20.65
CA LEU A 145 -14.07 -27.29 -19.81
C LEU A 145 -13.13 -26.40 -20.64
N LYS A 146 -12.56 -26.96 -21.71
CA LYS A 146 -11.64 -26.22 -22.60
C LYS A 146 -12.30 -24.95 -23.12
N ARG A 147 -13.50 -25.05 -23.68
CA ARG A 147 -14.27 -23.90 -24.19
C ARG A 147 -14.58 -22.88 -23.10
N GLY A 148 -14.96 -23.32 -21.90
CA GLY A 148 -15.23 -22.41 -20.78
C GLY A 148 -14.02 -21.56 -20.41
N PHE A 149 -12.85 -22.19 -20.30
CA PHE A 149 -11.58 -21.48 -20.03
C PHE A 149 -11.18 -20.57 -21.19
N GLU A 150 -11.29 -21.02 -22.45
CA GLU A 150 -10.99 -20.18 -23.62
C GLU A 150 -11.88 -18.94 -23.67
N VAL A 151 -13.18 -19.05 -23.36
CA VAL A 151 -14.08 -17.90 -23.30
C VAL A 151 -13.64 -16.92 -22.20
N ALA A 152 -13.26 -17.42 -21.02
CA ALA A 152 -12.79 -16.58 -19.94
C ALA A 152 -11.47 -15.86 -20.28
N ILE A 153 -10.48 -16.59 -20.81
CA ILE A 153 -9.18 -16.05 -21.24
C ILE A 153 -9.38 -14.95 -22.29
N ASN A 154 -10.19 -15.22 -23.33
CA ASN A 154 -10.47 -14.24 -24.36
C ASN A 154 -11.18 -12.99 -23.82
N ARG A 155 -12.07 -13.14 -22.82
CA ARG A 155 -12.72 -11.99 -22.16
C ARG A 155 -11.74 -11.16 -21.34
N VAL A 156 -10.84 -11.80 -20.60
CA VAL A 156 -9.79 -11.11 -19.84
C VAL A 156 -8.89 -10.33 -20.79
N GLN A 157 -8.42 -10.97 -21.87
CA GLN A 157 -7.61 -10.31 -22.89
C GLN A 157 -8.31 -9.09 -23.50
N LYS A 158 -9.56 -9.24 -23.93
CA LYS A 158 -10.34 -8.12 -24.50
C LYS A 158 -10.59 -6.98 -23.52
N LEU A 159 -10.87 -7.28 -22.25
CA LEU A 159 -11.05 -6.26 -21.22
C LEU A 159 -9.74 -5.52 -20.96
N THR A 160 -8.63 -6.25 -20.85
CA THR A 160 -7.32 -5.63 -20.70
C THR A 160 -6.96 -4.80 -21.91
N GLU A 161 -7.16 -5.28 -23.14
CA GLU A 161 -6.93 -4.51 -24.36
C GLU A 161 -7.79 -3.24 -24.41
N ALA A 162 -9.08 -3.31 -24.05
CA ALA A 162 -9.97 -2.15 -24.04
C ALA A 162 -9.55 -1.09 -23.00
N GLU A 163 -8.99 -1.51 -21.87
CA GLU A 163 -8.47 -0.63 -20.81
C GLU A 163 -7.03 -0.15 -21.08
N ALA A 164 -6.22 -0.99 -21.73
CA ALA A 164 -4.81 -0.78 -22.08
C ALA A 164 -4.61 -0.11 -23.44
N PHE A 165 -5.69 0.18 -24.19
CA PHE A 165 -5.68 0.60 -25.59
C PHE A 165 -4.86 1.87 -25.90
N ILE A 166 -4.23 2.49 -24.92
CA ILE A 166 -3.38 3.65 -25.16
C ILE A 166 -2.21 3.65 -24.17
N VAL A 167 -1.37 2.62 -24.24
CA VAL A 167 -0.03 2.65 -23.63
C VAL A 167 0.96 2.35 -24.75
N SER A 168 1.24 3.39 -25.54
CA SER A 168 2.15 3.29 -26.68
C SER A 168 3.59 3.44 -26.21
N GLU A 169 4.48 2.59 -26.72
CA GLU A 169 5.92 2.84 -26.59
C GLU A 169 6.33 4.10 -27.38
N ASN A 170 5.58 4.44 -28.43
CA ASN A 170 5.70 5.72 -29.12
C ASN A 170 5.11 6.84 -28.26
N THR A 171 5.96 7.76 -27.82
CA THR A 171 5.58 8.87 -26.95
C THR A 171 4.60 9.85 -27.60
N ASN A 172 4.54 9.90 -28.94
CA ASN A 172 3.60 10.77 -29.66
C ASN A 172 2.15 10.29 -29.60
N ASP A 173 1.94 8.99 -29.30
CA ASP A 173 0.61 8.37 -29.23
C ASP A 173 0.21 8.02 -27.79
N ASP A 174 1.03 8.40 -26.81
CA ASP A 174 0.79 8.11 -25.41
C ASP A 174 -0.20 9.12 -24.81
N PRO A 175 -1.39 8.69 -24.35
CA PRO A 175 -2.43 9.59 -23.87
C PRO A 175 -2.04 10.28 -22.57
N VAL A 176 -1.19 9.65 -21.75
CA VAL A 176 -0.73 10.16 -20.47
C VAL A 176 0.25 11.27 -20.77
N LEU A 177 1.22 11.05 -21.67
CA LEU A 177 2.15 12.11 -22.07
C LEU A 177 1.43 13.28 -22.76
N ILE A 178 0.51 12.98 -23.69
CA ILE A 178 -0.32 14.00 -24.38
C ILE A 178 -1.11 14.84 -23.36
N ALA A 179 -1.64 14.23 -22.30
CA ALA A 179 -2.36 14.94 -21.26
C ALA A 179 -1.42 15.71 -20.30
N LEU A 180 -0.28 15.14 -19.92
CA LEU A 180 0.64 15.72 -18.94
C LEU A 180 1.49 16.87 -19.49
N GLU A 181 1.87 16.82 -20.77
CA GLU A 181 2.71 17.84 -21.40
C GLU A 181 2.18 19.28 -21.23
N PRO A 182 0.91 19.60 -21.60
CA PRO A 182 0.38 20.95 -21.42
C PRO A 182 0.18 21.34 -19.93
N LEU A 183 0.01 20.36 -19.04
CA LEU A 183 -0.15 20.61 -17.60
C LEU A 183 1.15 21.10 -16.97
N PHE A 184 2.27 20.56 -17.40
CA PHE A 184 3.59 20.90 -16.84
C PHE A 184 4.43 21.83 -17.72
N GLY A 185 3.94 22.23 -18.90
CA GLY A 185 4.61 23.23 -19.74
C GLY A 185 4.96 24.50 -18.97
N GLY A 186 6.26 24.77 -18.79
CA GLY A 186 6.76 25.92 -18.01
C GLY A 186 6.61 25.80 -16.49
N ARG A 187 6.26 24.62 -15.97
CA ARG A 187 6.03 24.36 -14.53
C ARG A 187 6.91 23.23 -13.98
N ILE A 188 8.06 23.01 -14.60
CA ILE A 188 9.06 22.03 -14.17
C ILE A 188 10.25 22.80 -13.60
N GLY A 189 10.68 22.43 -12.40
CA GLY A 189 11.85 23.02 -11.77
C GLY A 189 13.13 22.77 -12.58
N PRO A 190 14.14 23.65 -12.46
CA PRO A 190 15.43 23.43 -13.09
C PRO A 190 16.14 22.21 -12.49
N ALA A 191 17.07 21.62 -13.25
CA ALA A 191 18.04 20.71 -12.65
C ALA A 191 18.95 21.48 -11.69
N PHE A 192 19.52 20.79 -10.70
CA PHE A 192 20.58 21.36 -9.88
C PHE A 192 21.82 21.62 -10.74
N ASP A 193 22.59 22.66 -10.38
CA ASP A 193 23.85 22.94 -11.05
C ASP A 193 24.88 21.84 -10.73
N ASP A 194 25.68 21.43 -11.71
CA ASP A 194 26.70 20.40 -11.52
C ASP A 194 27.66 20.73 -10.36
N SER A 195 27.88 22.02 -10.10
CA SER A 195 28.74 22.53 -9.03
C SER A 195 28.16 22.35 -7.62
N GLU A 196 26.84 22.21 -7.45
CA GLU A 196 26.20 22.01 -6.14
C GLU A 196 25.81 20.55 -5.87
N VAL A 197 25.77 19.69 -6.90
CA VAL A 197 25.36 18.28 -6.79
C VAL A 197 26.16 17.53 -5.73
N GLU A 198 27.48 17.71 -5.66
CA GLU A 198 28.32 17.04 -4.65
C GLU A 198 27.93 17.43 -3.21
N ALA A 199 27.65 18.72 -2.98
CA ALA A 199 27.22 19.22 -1.68
C ALA A 199 25.84 18.69 -1.29
N LEU A 200 24.91 18.64 -2.26
CA LEU A 200 23.58 18.07 -2.05
C LEU A 200 23.63 16.57 -1.76
N LEU A 201 24.50 15.82 -2.42
CA LEU A 201 24.72 14.40 -2.14
C LEU A 201 25.32 14.19 -0.75
N ALA A 202 26.29 15.02 -0.34
CA ALA A 202 26.85 14.96 1.01
C ALA A 202 25.79 15.22 2.08
N GLU A 203 24.91 16.20 1.86
CA GLU A 203 23.79 16.51 2.74
C GLU A 203 22.75 15.38 2.79
N ALA A 204 22.38 14.80 1.63
CA ALA A 204 21.51 13.64 1.57
C ALA A 204 22.06 12.47 2.41
N ASN A 205 23.36 12.18 2.27
CA ASN A 205 24.03 11.13 3.03
C ASN A 205 24.04 11.44 4.54
N ARG A 206 24.31 12.69 4.93
CA ARG A 206 24.22 13.12 6.33
C ARG A 206 22.81 12.91 6.89
N ARG A 207 21.77 13.25 6.12
CA ARG A 207 20.37 13.05 6.52
C ARG A 207 20.03 11.57 6.70
N ILE A 208 20.42 10.72 5.75
CA ILE A 208 20.22 9.26 5.83
C ILE A 208 20.90 8.69 7.07
N GLN A 209 22.17 9.04 7.32
CA GLN A 209 22.94 8.54 8.48
C GLN A 209 22.31 8.95 9.81
N ASN A 210 21.78 10.17 9.88
CA ASN A 210 21.17 10.72 11.10
C ASN A 210 19.64 10.51 11.17
N LYS A 211 19.05 9.76 10.23
CA LYS A 211 17.60 9.52 10.11
C LYS A 211 16.78 10.81 10.10
N ILE A 212 17.29 11.83 9.40
CA ILE A 212 16.61 13.11 9.17
C ILE A 212 15.77 12.95 7.90
N PRO A 213 14.45 13.23 7.94
CA PRO A 213 13.60 13.10 6.76
C PRO A 213 13.85 14.20 5.70
N PRO A 214 13.42 13.98 4.45
CA PRO A 214 12.96 12.71 3.89
C PRO A 214 14.13 11.89 3.31
N GLY A 215 13.89 10.61 2.99
CA GLY A 215 14.80 9.74 2.22
C GLY A 215 15.59 8.72 3.05
N TYR A 216 15.54 8.76 4.38
CA TYR A 216 16.31 7.81 5.20
C TYR A 216 15.74 6.38 5.17
N GLU A 217 14.47 6.20 4.77
CA GLU A 217 13.86 4.88 4.59
C GLU A 217 14.34 4.16 3.32
N ASP A 218 14.98 4.88 2.39
CA ASP A 218 15.46 4.32 1.11
C ASP A 218 16.90 3.81 1.16
N LYS A 219 17.54 3.82 2.35
CA LYS A 219 18.94 3.43 2.54
C LYS A 219 19.28 2.04 1.97
N ASP A 220 18.34 1.10 2.06
CA ASP A 220 18.55 -0.30 1.68
C ASP A 220 18.00 -0.64 0.27
N LYS A 221 17.48 0.34 -0.49
CA LYS A 221 17.00 0.11 -1.86
C LYS A 221 18.16 -0.02 -2.84
N LYS A 222 18.52 -1.25 -3.19
CA LYS A 222 19.46 -1.54 -4.28
C LYS A 222 18.94 -1.00 -5.61
N GLY A 223 19.77 -0.25 -6.33
CA GLY A 223 19.44 0.33 -7.65
C GLY A 223 18.64 1.64 -7.62
N GLY A 224 18.27 2.15 -6.44
CA GLY A 224 17.70 3.50 -6.28
C GLY A 224 18.78 4.58 -6.28
N PHE A 225 18.39 5.82 -6.57
CA PHE A 225 19.22 7.00 -6.28
C PHE A 225 18.92 7.43 -4.84
N PRO A 226 19.76 7.11 -3.83
CA PRO A 226 19.39 7.25 -2.42
C PRO A 226 19.12 8.70 -1.99
N ALA A 227 19.60 9.66 -2.78
CA ALA A 227 19.36 11.08 -2.58
C ALA A 227 18.07 11.60 -3.24
N GLY A 228 17.30 10.75 -3.94
CA GLY A 228 16.13 11.16 -4.73
C GLY A 228 15.07 11.91 -3.91
N ASP A 229 14.62 11.31 -2.80
CA ASP A 229 13.63 11.94 -1.91
C ASP A 229 14.11 13.28 -1.35
N TYR A 230 15.41 13.40 -1.00
CA TYR A 230 16.00 14.66 -0.56
C TYR A 230 16.07 15.69 -1.69
N PHE A 231 16.41 15.27 -2.90
CA PHE A 231 16.49 16.16 -4.06
C PHE A 231 15.11 16.73 -4.39
N VAL A 232 14.07 15.89 -4.40
CA VAL A 232 12.67 16.34 -4.51
C VAL A 232 12.35 17.38 -3.44
N TRP A 233 12.69 17.09 -2.18
CA TRP A 233 12.41 17.99 -1.06
C TRP A 233 13.13 19.34 -1.16
N GLU A 234 14.42 19.34 -1.49
CA GLU A 234 15.20 20.56 -1.65
C GLU A 234 14.66 21.43 -2.79
N GLN A 235 14.29 20.83 -3.92
CA GLN A 235 13.66 21.56 -5.02
C GLN A 235 12.32 22.18 -4.60
N ILE A 236 11.48 21.43 -3.87
CA ILE A 236 10.21 21.94 -3.33
C ILE A 236 10.44 23.15 -2.43
N ILE A 237 11.42 23.11 -1.52
CA ILE A 237 11.72 24.23 -0.63
C ILE A 237 12.14 25.47 -1.42
N ARG A 238 13.07 25.32 -2.38
CA ARG A 238 13.55 26.45 -3.20
C ARG A 238 12.42 27.11 -3.98
N GLU A 239 11.58 26.32 -4.63
CA GLU A 239 10.44 26.85 -5.38
C GLU A 239 9.39 27.50 -4.46
N ALA A 240 9.12 26.90 -3.29
CA ALA A 240 8.19 27.48 -2.32
C ALA A 240 8.71 28.80 -1.75
N GLU A 241 10.02 28.93 -1.53
CA GLU A 241 10.67 30.16 -1.09
C GLU A 241 10.58 31.26 -2.16
N GLU A 242 10.79 30.90 -3.43
CA GLU A 242 10.65 31.82 -4.57
C GLU A 242 9.21 32.30 -4.75
N ARG A 243 8.23 31.37 -4.74
CA ARG A 243 6.81 31.67 -4.94
C ARG A 243 6.13 32.26 -3.71
N ARG A 244 6.67 32.03 -2.51
CA ARG A 244 6.10 32.39 -1.21
C ARG A 244 4.67 31.86 -1.03
N CYS A 245 4.49 30.57 -1.31
CA CYS A 245 3.18 29.91 -1.27
C CYS A 245 3.22 28.59 -0.49
N ASP A 246 2.06 28.22 0.06
CA ASP A 246 1.87 26.91 0.69
C ASP A 246 2.04 25.77 -0.31
N VAL A 247 2.48 24.61 0.17
CA VAL A 247 2.78 23.43 -0.64
C VAL A 247 1.84 22.29 -0.31
N LEU A 248 1.26 21.67 -1.35
CA LEU A 248 0.55 20.40 -1.26
C LEU A 248 1.31 19.34 -2.05
N ILE A 249 1.84 18.32 -1.37
CA ILE A 249 2.42 17.14 -2.02
C ILE A 249 1.33 16.09 -2.19
N ILE A 250 1.19 15.55 -3.40
CA ILE A 250 0.32 14.41 -3.68
C ILE A 250 1.20 13.17 -3.81
N THR A 251 1.06 12.22 -2.89
CA THR A 251 1.86 10.99 -2.90
C THR A 251 1.05 9.77 -2.51
N GLY A 252 1.20 8.68 -3.27
CA GLY A 252 0.65 7.37 -2.91
C GLY A 252 1.49 6.65 -1.84
N ASP A 253 2.73 7.12 -1.62
CA ASP A 253 3.69 6.50 -0.70
C ASP A 253 3.26 6.70 0.76
N LYS A 254 3.63 5.71 1.55
CA LYS A 254 3.28 5.45 2.92
C LYS A 254 4.49 5.53 3.85
N LYS A 255 5.68 5.84 3.35
CA LYS A 255 6.92 5.88 4.14
C LYS A 255 6.80 6.77 5.39
N LYS A 256 7.39 6.29 6.47
CA LYS A 256 7.36 6.94 7.78
C LYS A 256 8.24 8.18 7.89
N ASP A 257 9.14 8.42 6.95
CA ASP A 257 9.96 9.62 6.87
C ASP A 257 9.23 10.80 6.21
N TRP A 258 8.12 10.56 5.51
CA TRP A 258 7.25 11.63 5.00
C TRP A 258 6.02 11.87 5.88
N TRP A 259 5.42 10.80 6.41
CA TRP A 259 4.15 10.87 7.16
C TRP A 259 4.33 10.74 8.67
N GLN A 260 3.50 11.48 9.43
CA GLN A 260 3.30 11.24 10.86
C GLN A 260 2.26 10.14 11.06
N GLU A 261 2.63 9.10 11.82
CA GLU A 261 1.72 8.02 12.23
C GLU A 261 1.51 8.04 13.75
N GLU A 262 0.24 8.16 14.17
CA GLU A 262 -0.17 8.02 15.58
C GLU A 262 -1.36 7.06 15.66
N GLY A 263 -1.24 5.99 16.46
CA GLY A 263 -2.34 5.04 16.69
C GLY A 263 -2.90 4.38 15.41
N GLY A 264 -2.05 4.16 14.40
CA GLY A 264 -2.45 3.57 13.12
C GLY A 264 -3.20 4.51 12.17
N LYS A 265 -3.35 5.80 12.52
CA LYS A 265 -3.94 6.83 11.65
C LYS A 265 -2.91 7.90 11.31
N ARG A 266 -2.91 8.33 10.05
CA ARG A 266 -2.02 9.39 9.56
C ARG A 266 -2.65 10.74 9.83
N LYS A 267 -1.91 11.61 10.51
CA LYS A 267 -2.37 12.96 10.83
C LYS A 267 -1.92 14.02 9.82
N GLY A 268 -0.87 13.74 9.04
CA GLY A 268 -0.31 14.70 8.09
C GLY A 268 1.19 14.48 7.85
N PRO A 269 1.89 15.48 7.27
CA PRO A 269 3.33 15.45 7.09
C PRO A 269 4.10 15.33 8.41
N ARG A 270 5.34 14.84 8.34
CA ARG A 270 6.27 14.85 9.47
C ARG A 270 6.53 16.26 9.98
N LEU A 271 6.59 16.41 11.31
CA LEU A 271 6.80 17.70 11.98
C LEU A 271 8.13 18.35 11.55
N GLU A 272 9.16 17.55 11.33
CA GLU A 272 10.47 17.97 10.85
C GLU A 272 10.38 18.64 9.47
N LEU A 273 9.58 18.09 8.56
CA LEU A 273 9.35 18.65 7.22
C LEU A 273 8.54 19.95 7.29
N ILE A 274 7.50 19.98 8.13
CA ILE A 274 6.70 21.20 8.35
C ILE A 274 7.59 22.33 8.88
N ARG A 275 8.43 22.04 9.88
CA ARG A 275 9.35 23.02 10.47
C ARG A 275 10.38 23.51 9.47
N GLU A 276 11.00 22.60 8.71
CA GLU A 276 12.01 22.98 7.73
C GLU A 276 11.44 23.88 6.62
N LEU A 277 10.30 23.50 6.03
CA LEU A 277 9.66 24.30 4.99
C LEU A 277 9.24 25.67 5.53
N ARG A 278 8.68 25.72 6.74
CA ARG A 278 8.30 26.99 7.35
C ARG A 278 9.52 27.86 7.63
N GLN A 279 10.60 27.29 8.15
CA GLN A 279 11.82 28.03 8.47
C GLN A 279 12.44 28.65 7.21
N ARG A 280 12.51 27.88 6.12
CA ARG A 280 13.19 28.29 4.88
C ARG A 280 12.29 29.10 3.94
N ALA A 281 11.04 28.69 3.75
CA ALA A 281 10.13 29.28 2.78
C ALA A 281 8.96 30.09 3.39
N GLN A 282 8.82 30.12 4.72
CA GLN A 282 7.66 30.72 5.42
C GLN A 282 6.31 30.17 4.91
N ALA A 283 6.30 28.94 4.41
CA ALA A 283 5.16 28.26 3.82
C ALA A 283 4.64 27.13 4.71
N ARG A 284 3.35 26.78 4.56
CA ARG A 284 2.74 25.60 5.19
C ARG A 284 2.88 24.39 4.27
N LEU A 285 3.07 23.22 4.88
CA LEU A 285 3.13 21.94 4.17
C LEU A 285 1.84 21.15 4.37
N PHE A 286 1.29 20.67 3.27
CA PHE A 286 0.16 19.76 3.21
C PHE A 286 0.56 18.51 2.41
N MET A 287 -0.06 17.40 2.75
CA MET A 287 0.09 16.15 1.99
C MET A 287 -1.27 15.50 1.78
N LEU A 288 -1.50 14.97 0.59
CA LEU A 288 -2.66 14.14 0.26
C LEU A 288 -2.23 12.89 -0.48
N ARG A 289 -3.03 11.83 -0.33
CA ARG A 289 -2.94 10.65 -1.19
C ARG A 289 -3.83 10.85 -2.42
N PRO A 290 -3.54 10.20 -3.57
CA PRO A 290 -4.37 10.31 -4.78
C PRO A 290 -5.86 10.03 -4.52
N GLU A 291 -6.15 9.01 -3.71
CA GLU A 291 -7.51 8.66 -3.27
C GLU A 291 -8.21 9.81 -2.50
N SER A 292 -7.48 10.53 -1.65
CA SER A 292 -8.01 11.68 -0.90
C SER A 292 -8.17 12.89 -1.80
N LEU A 293 -7.26 13.12 -2.74
CA LEU A 293 -7.39 14.19 -3.74
C LEU A 293 -8.67 14.00 -4.58
N LEU A 294 -8.95 12.77 -5.02
CA LEU A 294 -10.19 12.41 -5.73
C LEU A 294 -11.44 12.71 -4.88
N GLN A 295 -11.38 12.51 -3.57
CA GLN A 295 -12.48 12.87 -2.65
C GLN A 295 -12.66 14.39 -2.52
N TYR A 296 -11.57 15.14 -2.33
CA TYR A 296 -11.60 16.60 -2.24
C TYR A 296 -12.01 17.27 -3.56
N ALA A 297 -11.71 16.66 -4.70
CA ALA A 297 -12.07 17.20 -6.00
C ALA A 297 -13.58 17.45 -6.16
N LYS A 298 -14.41 16.58 -5.57
CA LYS A 298 -15.87 16.73 -5.60
C LYS A 298 -16.36 17.93 -4.76
N SER A 299 -15.86 18.07 -3.54
CA SER A 299 -16.34 19.09 -2.58
C SER A 299 -15.66 20.45 -2.74
N VAL A 300 -14.43 20.47 -3.28
CA VAL A 300 -13.58 21.66 -3.35
C VAL A 300 -13.48 22.19 -4.77
N LEU A 301 -13.25 21.31 -5.75
CA LEU A 301 -12.94 21.69 -7.14
C LEU A 301 -14.16 21.65 -8.08
N ASN A 302 -15.29 21.13 -7.60
CA ASN A 302 -16.53 20.89 -8.35
C ASN A 302 -16.31 20.02 -9.60
N VAL A 303 -15.44 19.00 -9.47
CA VAL A 303 -15.21 18.00 -10.50
C VAL A 303 -16.05 16.76 -10.15
N GLU A 304 -16.84 16.28 -11.10
CA GLU A 304 -17.57 15.02 -10.92
C GLU A 304 -16.58 13.85 -10.96
N VAL A 305 -16.38 13.20 -9.82
CA VAL A 305 -15.51 12.03 -9.67
C VAL A 305 -16.35 10.82 -9.28
N SER A 306 -16.08 9.69 -9.93
CA SER A 306 -16.74 8.43 -9.60
C SER A 306 -16.22 7.85 -8.27
N GLN A 307 -17.12 7.40 -7.41
CA GLN A 307 -16.74 6.69 -6.17
C GLN A 307 -15.85 5.47 -6.46
N LYS A 308 -16.10 4.76 -7.57
CA LYS A 308 -15.25 3.64 -8.02
C LYS A 308 -13.80 4.07 -8.30
N SER A 309 -13.59 5.31 -8.71
CA SER A 309 -12.24 5.82 -9.01
C SER A 309 -11.44 6.10 -7.75
N VAL A 310 -12.10 6.55 -6.68
CA VAL A 310 -11.51 6.63 -5.33
C VAL A 310 -11.08 5.23 -4.84
N GLU A 311 -11.96 4.24 -5.03
CA GLU A 311 -11.69 2.85 -4.60
C GLU A 311 -10.55 2.20 -5.40
N ASP A 312 -10.55 2.38 -6.72
CA ASP A 312 -9.50 1.88 -7.62
C ASP A 312 -8.15 2.51 -7.32
N ALA A 313 -8.11 3.83 -7.10
CA ALA A 313 -6.88 4.54 -6.75
C ALA A 313 -6.27 3.96 -5.48
N GLY A 314 -7.07 3.80 -4.42
CA GLY A 314 -6.59 3.22 -3.18
C GLY A 314 -6.22 1.74 -3.28
N ARG A 315 -6.85 0.97 -4.19
CA ARG A 315 -6.49 -0.44 -4.43
C ARG A 315 -5.10 -0.56 -5.06
N VAL A 316 -4.79 0.24 -6.08
CA VAL A 316 -3.48 0.23 -6.74
C VAL A 316 -2.37 0.64 -5.78
N ASP A 317 -2.58 1.71 -4.98
CA ASP A 317 -1.59 2.15 -3.98
C ASP A 317 -1.31 1.05 -2.94
N ARG A 318 -2.36 0.39 -2.42
CA ARG A 318 -2.20 -0.73 -1.48
C ARG A 318 -1.44 -1.90 -2.10
N LEU A 319 -1.74 -2.25 -3.34
CA LEU A 319 -1.04 -3.31 -4.07
C LEU A 319 0.44 -2.96 -4.28
N ARG A 320 0.76 -1.71 -4.61
CA ARG A 320 2.15 -1.24 -4.79
C ARG A 320 2.95 -1.25 -3.50
N ALA A 321 2.37 -0.74 -2.40
CA ALA A 321 3.01 -0.83 -1.10
C ALA A 321 3.31 -2.29 -0.71
N ALA A 322 2.39 -3.22 -1.01
CA ALA A 322 2.61 -4.64 -0.78
C ALA A 322 3.66 -5.26 -1.73
N LEU A 323 3.69 -4.84 -3.00
CA LEU A 323 4.70 -5.28 -3.97
C LEU A 323 6.09 -4.77 -3.63
N GLU A 324 6.23 -3.52 -3.21
CA GLU A 324 7.50 -2.93 -2.77
C GLU A 324 8.02 -3.56 -1.48
N LEU A 325 7.11 -3.90 -0.54
CA LEU A 325 7.47 -4.74 0.61
C LEU A 325 7.99 -6.12 0.18
N SER A 326 7.46 -6.67 -0.91
CA SER A 326 7.88 -7.97 -1.44
C SER A 326 9.08 -7.93 -2.38
N SER A 327 9.34 -6.81 -3.06
CA SER A 327 10.45 -6.68 -4.01
C SER A 327 11.80 -6.52 -3.33
N LEU A 328 11.82 -6.01 -2.09
CA LEU A 328 12.96 -6.10 -1.19
C LEU A 328 13.37 -7.56 -0.83
N THR A 329 12.57 -8.57 -1.24
CA THR A 329 12.87 -9.99 -1.07
C THR A 329 13.11 -10.74 -2.39
N ILE A 330 12.98 -10.08 -3.56
CA ILE A 330 13.05 -10.76 -4.88
C ILE A 330 14.44 -11.32 -5.20
N GLU A 331 15.52 -10.74 -4.67
CA GLU A 331 16.86 -11.32 -4.84
C GLU A 331 17.01 -12.71 -4.17
N GLU A 332 16.12 -13.08 -3.24
CA GLU A 332 16.10 -14.41 -2.62
C GLU A 332 15.01 -15.33 -3.21
N VAL A 333 13.96 -14.77 -3.82
CA VAL A 333 12.89 -15.55 -4.48
C VAL A 333 13.39 -16.23 -5.76
N GLY A 334 14.39 -15.66 -6.43
CA GLY A 334 15.05 -16.26 -7.60
C GLY A 334 15.69 -17.64 -7.35
N ALA A 335 15.81 -18.08 -6.09
CA ALA A 335 16.31 -19.41 -5.73
C ALA A 335 15.23 -20.36 -5.19
N LEU A 336 13.96 -19.94 -5.10
CA LEU A 336 12.87 -20.72 -4.48
C LEU A 336 11.75 -21.14 -5.44
N ASP A 337 11.81 -20.73 -6.71
CA ASP A 337 10.79 -21.02 -7.72
C ASP A 337 10.79 -22.46 -8.27
N THR A 338 11.46 -23.39 -7.58
CA THR A 338 11.53 -24.80 -7.99
C THR A 338 10.76 -25.77 -7.08
N LEU A 339 9.94 -25.31 -6.12
CA LEU A 339 9.24 -26.24 -5.20
C LEU A 339 7.80 -25.87 -4.80
N ALA A 340 7.03 -25.18 -5.65
CA ALA A 340 5.60 -24.92 -5.35
C ALA A 340 4.67 -25.04 -6.58
N GLU A 341 4.70 -26.16 -7.29
CA GLU A 341 3.77 -26.44 -8.42
C GLU A 341 2.29 -26.70 -8.02
N ASP A 342 1.91 -26.61 -6.73
CA ASP A 342 0.64 -27.21 -6.28
C ASP A 342 -0.45 -26.30 -5.65
N ALA A 343 -0.35 -24.97 -5.69
CA ALA A 343 -1.41 -24.10 -5.16
C ALA A 343 -2.01 -23.15 -6.20
N VAL A 344 -2.78 -23.67 -7.15
CA VAL A 344 -3.54 -22.87 -8.15
C VAL A 344 -4.95 -22.60 -7.63
N GLY A 345 -5.01 -21.96 -6.47
CA GLY A 345 -6.22 -21.61 -5.74
C GLY A 345 -5.75 -21.12 -4.40
N GLY A 346 -6.20 -19.93 -3.98
CA GLY A 346 -5.73 -19.29 -2.75
C GLY A 346 -5.62 -20.29 -1.59
N TYR A 347 -4.67 -20.07 -0.70
CA TYR A 347 -4.38 -21.02 0.36
C TYR A 347 -5.57 -21.12 1.32
N LEU A 348 -5.85 -22.34 1.79
CA LEU A 348 -6.90 -22.61 2.77
C LEU A 348 -6.33 -22.53 4.18
N LEU A 349 -7.17 -22.13 5.13
CA LEU A 349 -6.77 -22.03 6.53
C LEU A 349 -7.17 -23.28 7.31
N ALA A 350 -6.37 -23.58 8.34
CA ALA A 350 -6.73 -24.48 9.41
C ALA A 350 -7.07 -23.69 10.68
N LYS A 351 -7.82 -24.30 11.60
CA LYS A 351 -8.06 -23.70 12.92
C LYS A 351 -6.73 -23.47 13.63
N LEU A 352 -6.55 -22.28 14.21
CA LEU A 352 -5.35 -22.02 15.01
C LEU A 352 -5.36 -22.83 16.32
N PRO A 353 -4.20 -23.10 16.92
CA PRO A 353 -4.11 -23.76 18.22
C PRO A 353 -4.97 -23.15 19.33
N ARG A 354 -5.12 -21.82 19.35
CA ARG A 354 -5.91 -21.08 20.35
C ARG A 354 -7.23 -20.47 19.79
N ASP A 355 -7.88 -21.15 18.84
CA ASP A 355 -8.94 -20.60 17.96
C ASP A 355 -10.19 -19.95 18.61
N GLN A 356 -10.50 -20.21 19.88
CA GLN A 356 -11.72 -19.70 20.54
C GLN A 356 -11.46 -18.60 21.57
N ASN A 357 -10.25 -18.53 22.15
CA ASN A 357 -9.93 -17.65 23.28
C ASN A 357 -8.54 -16.99 23.19
N GLY A 358 -7.81 -17.16 22.07
CA GLY A 358 -6.44 -16.68 21.94
C GLY A 358 -6.27 -15.67 20.83
N ASP A 359 -5.30 -14.78 21.02
CA ASP A 359 -4.85 -13.80 20.04
C ASP A 359 -4.26 -14.53 18.82
N TYR A 360 -4.81 -14.26 17.63
CA TYR A 360 -4.38 -14.86 16.38
C TYR A 360 -2.98 -14.40 15.97
N LEU A 361 -2.67 -13.13 16.21
CA LEU A 361 -1.35 -12.57 15.94
C LEU A 361 -0.31 -13.26 16.83
N GLU A 362 -0.56 -13.32 18.13
CA GLU A 362 0.33 -13.98 19.10
C GLU A 362 0.49 -15.47 18.76
N THR A 363 -0.60 -16.15 18.38
CA THR A 363 -0.56 -17.57 18.04
C THR A 363 0.26 -17.84 16.78
N VAL A 364 0.11 -17.02 15.74
CA VAL A 364 0.89 -17.13 14.50
C VAL A 364 2.36 -16.77 14.76
N PHE A 365 2.62 -15.77 15.60
CA PHE A 365 3.96 -15.39 16.04
C PHE A 365 4.66 -16.52 16.79
N ASP A 366 4.01 -17.11 17.80
CA ASP A 366 4.50 -18.29 18.51
C ASP A 366 4.85 -19.42 17.53
N MET A 367 3.96 -19.71 16.57
CA MET A 367 4.18 -20.74 15.56
C MET A 367 5.40 -20.42 14.68
N ALA A 368 5.58 -19.17 14.28
CA ALA A 368 6.71 -18.73 13.46
C ALA A 368 8.03 -18.77 14.23
N GLN A 369 8.04 -18.36 15.51
CA GLN A 369 9.23 -18.43 16.37
C GLN A 369 9.80 -19.85 16.50
N LEU A 370 8.93 -20.86 16.55
CA LEU A 370 9.36 -22.26 16.57
C LEU A 370 10.16 -22.67 15.32
N ALA A 371 10.03 -21.93 14.21
CA ALA A 371 10.73 -22.17 12.96
C ALA A 371 12.05 -21.38 12.83
N SER A 372 12.36 -20.44 13.73
CA SER A 372 13.51 -19.54 13.61
C SER A 372 14.87 -20.24 13.52
N SER A 373 15.01 -21.45 14.07
CA SER A 373 16.24 -22.25 14.00
C SER A 373 16.30 -23.19 12.78
N SER A 374 15.36 -23.07 11.84
CA SER A 374 15.17 -23.99 10.72
C SER A 374 15.15 -25.48 11.13
N PRO A 375 14.36 -25.86 12.17
CA PRO A 375 14.38 -27.22 12.71
C PRO A 375 13.90 -28.25 11.69
N LYS A 376 14.31 -29.51 11.87
CA LYS A 376 13.67 -30.64 11.19
C LYS A 376 12.17 -30.66 11.50
N LEU A 377 11.35 -31.08 10.54
CA LEU A 377 9.89 -31.10 10.67
C LEU A 377 9.41 -31.77 11.96
N GLU A 378 9.97 -32.93 12.31
CA GLU A 378 9.60 -33.62 13.54
C GLU A 378 10.00 -32.84 14.80
N ALA A 379 11.17 -32.19 14.81
CA ALA A 379 11.59 -31.36 15.94
C ALA A 379 10.69 -30.10 16.07
N TYR A 380 10.28 -29.50 14.94
CA TYR A 380 9.30 -28.42 14.93
C TYR A 380 7.98 -28.87 15.54
N LEU A 381 7.46 -30.03 15.10
CA LEU A 381 6.19 -30.55 15.58
C LEU A 381 6.23 -30.94 17.05
N ASP A 382 7.37 -31.43 17.57
CA ASP A 382 7.55 -31.67 19.00
C ASP A 382 7.48 -30.37 19.80
N ALA A 383 8.19 -29.33 19.34
CA ALA A 383 8.16 -28.01 19.97
C ALA A 383 6.76 -27.37 19.87
N PHE A 384 6.06 -27.57 18.75
CA PHE A 384 4.69 -27.12 18.53
C PHE A 384 3.73 -27.74 19.55
N GLN A 385 3.79 -29.06 19.75
CA GLN A 385 2.90 -29.74 20.71
C GLN A 385 3.25 -29.39 22.16
N LYS A 386 4.52 -29.08 22.46
CA LYS A 386 4.91 -28.52 23.77
C LYS A 386 4.33 -27.12 23.99
N ARG A 387 4.38 -26.24 22.97
CA ARG A 387 3.81 -24.88 23.04
C ARG A 387 2.28 -24.90 23.09
N PHE A 388 1.65 -25.87 22.42
CA PHE A 388 0.21 -26.02 22.29
C PHE A 388 -0.26 -27.41 22.75
N PRO A 389 -0.27 -27.68 24.08
CA PRO A 389 -0.51 -29.01 24.63
C PRO A 389 -1.90 -29.59 24.32
N ASN A 390 -2.87 -28.74 23.97
CA ASN A 390 -4.20 -29.16 23.55
C ASN A 390 -4.20 -29.89 22.18
N ILE A 391 -3.10 -29.83 21.43
CA ILE A 391 -2.95 -30.49 20.13
C ILE A 391 -2.17 -31.79 20.32
N THR A 392 -2.87 -32.85 20.67
CA THR A 392 -2.27 -34.17 21.00
C THR A 392 -1.96 -35.01 19.75
N LEU A 393 -2.71 -34.83 18.66
CA LEU A 393 -2.52 -35.57 17.42
C LEU A 393 -1.47 -34.90 16.53
N ARG A 394 -0.48 -35.69 16.10
CA ARG A 394 0.62 -35.24 15.22
C ARG A 394 0.12 -34.73 13.86
N THR A 395 -0.88 -35.41 13.31
CA THR A 395 -1.54 -35.03 12.05
C THR A 395 -2.23 -33.67 12.16
N GLU A 396 -2.82 -33.38 13.32
CA GLU A 396 -3.47 -32.09 13.60
C GLU A 396 -2.42 -31.00 13.83
N ALA A 397 -1.32 -31.27 14.54
CA ALA A 397 -0.19 -30.33 14.67
C ALA A 397 0.37 -29.94 13.30
N ARG A 398 0.60 -30.93 12.42
CA ARG A 398 1.06 -30.69 11.04
C ARG A 398 0.04 -29.89 10.24
N ARG A 399 -1.26 -30.20 10.37
CA ARG A 399 -2.33 -29.46 9.69
C ARG A 399 -2.37 -27.98 10.11
N ARG A 400 -2.21 -27.68 11.41
CA ARG A 400 -2.23 -26.30 11.92
C ARG A 400 -0.98 -25.52 11.56
N MET A 401 0.17 -26.17 11.52
CA MET A 401 1.43 -25.60 11.03
C MET A 401 1.32 -25.07 9.60
N ARG A 402 0.51 -25.72 8.74
CA ARG A 402 0.27 -25.25 7.35
C ARG A 402 -0.32 -23.84 7.25
N ASN A 403 -0.84 -23.27 8.33
CA ASN A 403 -1.21 -21.86 8.34
C ASN A 403 0.01 -20.97 8.05
N LEU A 404 1.22 -21.32 8.52
CA LEU A 404 2.43 -20.58 8.18
C LEU A 404 2.76 -20.65 6.69
N GLU A 405 2.56 -21.80 6.05
CA GLU A 405 2.74 -21.96 4.60
C GLU A 405 1.69 -21.19 3.82
N SER A 406 0.45 -21.24 4.29
CA SER A 406 -0.69 -20.55 3.68
C SER A 406 -0.52 -19.03 3.73
N LEU A 407 -0.03 -18.53 4.86
CA LEU A 407 0.33 -17.13 5.08
C LEU A 407 1.72 -16.78 4.54
N GLY A 408 2.42 -17.70 3.88
CA GLY A 408 3.73 -17.45 3.29
C GLY A 408 4.81 -17.05 4.29
N LEU A 409 4.65 -17.40 5.57
CA LEU A 409 5.60 -17.13 6.65
C LEU A 409 6.64 -18.25 6.81
N ALA A 410 6.31 -19.47 6.41
CA ALA A 410 7.25 -20.59 6.43
C ALA A 410 7.02 -21.54 5.26
N SER A 411 8.00 -22.39 4.99
CA SER A 411 7.90 -23.49 4.04
C SER A 411 8.59 -24.73 4.59
N VAL A 412 8.15 -25.92 4.16
CA VAL A 412 8.85 -27.17 4.47
C VAL A 412 9.73 -27.58 3.30
N ILE A 413 11.05 -27.38 3.43
CA ILE A 413 12.04 -27.71 2.40
C ILE A 413 12.98 -28.78 2.94
N LYS A 414 13.16 -29.88 2.18
CA LYS A 414 14.06 -30.99 2.56
C LYS A 414 13.86 -31.46 4.01
N ASN A 415 12.61 -31.61 4.43
CA ASN A 415 12.20 -32.02 5.78
C ASN A 415 12.61 -31.05 6.92
N GLN A 416 12.85 -29.78 6.61
CA GLN A 416 13.06 -28.70 7.57
C GLN A 416 11.97 -27.64 7.43
N VAL A 417 11.49 -27.12 8.55
CA VAL A 417 10.59 -25.97 8.56
C VAL A 417 11.46 -24.73 8.54
N ARG A 418 11.38 -23.95 7.47
CA ARG A 418 12.17 -22.73 7.30
C ARG A 418 11.25 -21.53 7.22
N LEU A 419 11.58 -20.46 7.93
CA LEU A 419 10.93 -19.18 7.72
C LEU A 419 11.23 -18.71 6.30
N THR A 420 10.25 -18.07 5.69
CA THR A 420 10.49 -17.25 4.49
C THR A 420 11.06 -15.90 4.92
N PRO A 421 11.58 -15.07 4.01
CA PRO A 421 11.99 -13.70 4.36
C PRO A 421 10.86 -12.89 5.04
N LEU A 422 9.62 -13.09 4.59
CA LEU A 422 8.43 -12.52 5.22
C LEU A 422 8.24 -13.02 6.67
N GLY A 423 8.45 -14.31 6.90
CA GLY A 423 8.37 -14.92 8.22
C GLY A 423 9.49 -14.51 9.18
N GLU A 424 10.71 -14.37 8.68
CA GLU A 424 11.86 -13.88 9.47
C GLU A 424 11.61 -12.46 9.93
N ARG A 425 11.16 -11.58 9.03
CA ARG A 425 10.76 -10.21 9.37
C ARG A 425 9.59 -10.18 10.34
N PHE A 426 8.57 -11.00 10.11
CA PHE A 426 7.42 -11.10 11.02
C PHE A 426 7.86 -11.48 12.44
N VAL A 427 8.84 -12.39 12.59
CA VAL A 427 9.43 -12.74 13.88
C VAL A 427 10.31 -11.61 14.45
N ALA A 428 11.14 -10.97 13.62
CA ALA A 428 12.04 -9.89 14.03
C ALA A 428 11.28 -8.66 14.54
N ASP A 429 10.14 -8.34 13.93
CA ASP A 429 9.27 -7.22 14.30
C ASP A 429 8.34 -7.55 15.49
N GLY A 430 8.51 -8.72 16.13
CA GLY A 430 7.73 -9.12 17.30
C GLY A 430 6.28 -9.50 16.98
N GLY A 431 5.98 -9.89 15.74
CA GLY A 431 4.63 -10.21 15.29
C GLY A 431 3.90 -8.98 14.76
N ASN A 432 4.35 -8.43 13.64
CA ASN A 432 3.73 -7.25 13.02
C ASN A 432 2.32 -7.56 12.49
N LEU A 433 1.29 -6.91 13.08
CA LEU A 433 -0.12 -7.10 12.71
C LEU A 433 -0.41 -6.73 11.26
N GLU A 434 0.12 -5.61 10.77
CA GLU A 434 -0.13 -5.13 9.41
C GLU A 434 0.46 -6.09 8.37
N LEU A 435 1.65 -6.62 8.63
CA LEU A 435 2.28 -7.63 7.79
C LEU A 435 1.44 -8.91 7.71
N LEU A 436 0.89 -9.35 8.85
CA LEU A 436 0.00 -10.51 8.91
C LEU A 436 -1.33 -10.26 8.18
N GLN A 437 -1.93 -9.07 8.34
CA GLN A 437 -3.15 -8.64 7.63
C GLN A 437 -2.94 -8.66 6.11
N ILE A 438 -1.84 -8.08 5.64
CA ILE A 438 -1.51 -8.03 4.21
C ILE A 438 -1.33 -9.45 3.66
N SER A 439 -0.56 -10.29 4.36
CA SER A 439 -0.32 -11.66 3.90
C SER A 439 -1.61 -12.47 3.87
N PHE A 440 -2.45 -12.33 4.90
CA PHE A 440 -3.76 -12.95 4.97
C PHE A 440 -4.66 -12.54 3.79
N LEU A 441 -4.82 -11.24 3.53
CA LEU A 441 -5.67 -10.75 2.44
C LEU A 441 -5.15 -11.14 1.06
N ARG A 442 -3.82 -11.21 0.86
CA ARG A 442 -3.22 -11.59 -0.43
C ARG A 442 -3.31 -13.08 -0.72
N ARG A 443 -3.12 -13.92 0.30
CA ARG A 443 -2.87 -15.36 0.10
C ARG A 443 -4.08 -16.23 0.37
N ILE A 444 -4.98 -15.82 1.26
CA ILE A 444 -6.08 -16.66 1.72
C ILE A 444 -7.29 -16.55 0.80
N ASN A 445 -7.79 -17.71 0.38
CA ASN A 445 -8.94 -17.78 -0.51
C ASN A 445 -10.20 -17.16 0.13
N GLY A 446 -10.86 -16.27 -0.61
CA GLY A 446 -12.08 -15.59 -0.17
C GLY A 446 -11.88 -14.46 0.84
N ALA A 447 -10.65 -14.16 1.28
CA ALA A 447 -10.41 -13.14 2.31
C ALA A 447 -10.89 -11.75 1.89
N VAL A 448 -10.50 -11.30 0.69
CA VAL A 448 -10.93 -10.00 0.15
C VAL A 448 -12.44 -9.98 -0.11
N THR A 449 -12.98 -11.05 -0.72
CA THR A 449 -14.41 -11.13 -1.03
C THR A 449 -15.27 -11.07 0.23
N ILE A 450 -14.88 -11.78 1.29
CA ILE A 450 -15.63 -11.77 2.56
C ILE A 450 -15.48 -10.42 3.27
N LEU A 451 -14.29 -9.80 3.20
CA LEU A 451 -14.08 -8.43 3.71
C LEU A 451 -14.99 -7.42 3.00
N ASP A 452 -15.13 -7.52 1.68
CA ASP A 452 -16.01 -6.63 0.91
C ASP A 452 -17.48 -6.87 1.25
N MET A 453 -17.90 -8.14 1.37
CA MET A 453 -19.25 -8.49 1.83
C MET A 453 -19.55 -7.93 3.23
N ALA A 454 -18.55 -7.84 4.11
CA ALA A 454 -18.70 -7.30 5.46
C ALA A 454 -18.93 -5.78 5.50
N LYS A 455 -18.61 -5.05 4.43
CA LYS A 455 -18.89 -3.61 4.32
C LYS A 455 -20.36 -3.32 4.01
N GLU A 456 -21.03 -4.25 3.34
CA GLU A 456 -22.40 -4.08 2.84
C GLU A 456 -23.46 -4.70 3.74
N GLU A 457 -23.08 -5.71 4.53
CA GLU A 457 -24.01 -6.55 5.27
C GLU A 457 -23.84 -6.40 6.78
N SER A 458 -24.96 -6.34 7.51
CA SER A 458 -24.89 -6.43 8.97
C SER A 458 -24.26 -7.77 9.38
N PRO A 459 -23.59 -7.84 10.53
CA PRO A 459 -22.78 -9.00 10.83
C PRO A 459 -23.52 -10.32 10.99
N ARG A 460 -24.75 -10.26 11.52
CA ARG A 460 -25.65 -11.41 11.60
C ARG A 460 -26.08 -11.91 10.22
N LYS A 461 -26.34 -10.99 9.28
CA LYS A 461 -26.68 -11.33 7.88
C LYS A 461 -25.49 -11.92 7.14
N LEU A 462 -24.29 -11.37 7.35
CA LEU A 462 -23.07 -11.90 6.75
C LEU A 462 -22.83 -13.35 7.15
N ARG A 463 -22.91 -13.70 8.45
CA ARG A 463 -22.76 -15.09 8.91
C ARG A 463 -23.79 -16.03 8.28
N ALA A 464 -25.05 -15.61 8.19
CA ALA A 464 -26.10 -16.41 7.53
C ALA A 464 -25.81 -16.61 6.04
N LYS A 465 -25.32 -15.57 5.35
CA LYS A 465 -24.97 -15.60 3.94
C LYS A 465 -23.76 -16.49 3.66
N LEU A 466 -22.71 -16.44 4.49
CA LEU A 466 -21.55 -17.32 4.36
C LEU A 466 -21.87 -18.79 4.69
N ALA A 467 -22.83 -19.04 5.59
CA ALA A 467 -23.28 -20.40 5.90
C ALA A 467 -24.14 -21.01 4.78
N GLY A 468 -24.99 -20.22 4.12
CA GLY A 468 -25.90 -20.69 3.08
C GLY A 468 -25.35 -20.60 1.65
N THR A 469 -24.74 -19.47 1.30
CA THR A 469 -24.22 -19.15 -0.04
C THR A 469 -22.83 -18.52 0.06
N PRO A 470 -21.79 -19.31 0.40
CA PRO A 470 -20.43 -18.79 0.48
C PRO A 470 -19.90 -18.34 -0.90
N PRO A 471 -18.86 -17.50 -0.94
CA PRO A 471 -18.20 -17.10 -2.18
C PRO A 471 -17.77 -18.30 -3.04
N GLN A 472 -17.83 -18.13 -4.36
CA GLN A 472 -17.45 -19.17 -5.31
C GLN A 472 -16.02 -19.66 -5.04
N GLY A 473 -15.84 -20.98 -4.91
CA GLY A 473 -14.54 -21.58 -4.61
C GLY A 473 -14.16 -21.65 -3.12
N VAL A 474 -15.05 -21.21 -2.21
CA VAL A 474 -14.84 -21.25 -0.76
C VAL A 474 -15.96 -22.06 -0.10
N SER A 475 -15.61 -23.08 0.69
CA SER A 475 -16.63 -23.83 1.46
C SER A 475 -17.19 -23.00 2.60
N ALA A 476 -18.41 -23.29 3.07
CA ALA A 476 -19.01 -22.59 4.22
C ALA A 476 -18.08 -22.63 5.46
N THR A 477 -17.42 -23.77 5.70
CA THR A 477 -16.44 -23.91 6.78
C THR A 477 -15.23 -22.99 6.61
N GLN A 478 -14.68 -22.88 5.39
CA GLN A 478 -13.57 -21.96 5.11
C GLN A 478 -14.02 -20.50 5.19
N ALA A 479 -15.20 -20.17 4.67
CA ALA A 479 -15.75 -18.83 4.75
C ALA A 479 -15.94 -18.36 6.19
N MET A 480 -16.46 -19.23 7.07
CA MET A 480 -16.60 -18.95 8.50
C MET A 480 -15.25 -18.82 9.21
N LEU A 481 -14.24 -19.61 8.80
CA LEU A 481 -12.89 -19.49 9.35
C LEU A 481 -12.24 -18.18 8.92
N THR A 482 -12.31 -17.83 7.64
CA THR A 482 -11.81 -16.57 7.07
C THR A 482 -12.49 -15.37 7.72
N LEU A 483 -13.81 -15.42 7.95
CA LEU A 483 -14.52 -14.37 8.69
C LEU A 483 -13.94 -14.19 10.10
N ARG A 484 -13.70 -15.28 10.83
CA ARG A 484 -13.10 -15.20 12.17
C ARG A 484 -11.69 -14.59 12.12
N TRP A 485 -10.89 -14.92 11.12
CA TRP A 485 -9.59 -14.29 10.93
C TRP A 485 -9.71 -12.78 10.65
N LEU A 486 -10.69 -12.34 9.87
CA LEU A 486 -10.95 -10.91 9.65
C LEU A 486 -11.28 -10.18 10.97
N GLU A 487 -12.11 -10.80 11.82
CA GLU A 487 -12.44 -10.27 13.15
C GLU A 487 -11.18 -10.18 14.04
N GLN A 488 -10.41 -11.26 14.12
CA GLN A 488 -9.23 -11.36 15.01
C GLN A 488 -8.05 -10.51 14.55
N LEU A 489 -7.96 -10.23 13.25
CA LEU A 489 -6.95 -9.33 12.70
C LEU A 489 -7.41 -7.87 12.69
N ASN A 490 -8.52 -7.49 13.34
CA ASN A 490 -9.04 -6.12 13.35
C ASN A 490 -9.31 -5.55 11.95
N LEU A 491 -9.64 -6.41 10.98
CA LEU A 491 -10.00 -6.00 9.61
C LEU A 491 -11.49 -5.68 9.47
N ILE A 492 -12.31 -6.21 10.40
CA ILE A 492 -13.72 -5.88 10.60
C ILE A 492 -13.99 -5.77 12.10
N GLU A 493 -15.02 -5.03 12.50
CA GLU A 493 -15.42 -4.95 13.91
C GLU A 493 -15.78 -6.35 14.44
N SER A 494 -15.36 -6.64 15.68
CA SER A 494 -15.70 -7.90 16.35
C SER A 494 -17.19 -7.91 16.65
N LEU A 495 -17.87 -9.00 16.29
CA LEU A 495 -19.33 -9.12 16.29
C LEU A 495 -19.93 -9.67 17.57
#